data_AF-A0A9W9R935-F1
#
_entry.id   AF-A0A9W9R935-F1
#
_cell.length_a   1.000
_cell.length_b   1.000
_cell.length_c   1.000
_cell.angle_alpha   90.00
_cell.angle_beta   90.00
_cell.angle_gamma   90.00
#
_symmetry.space_group_name_H-M   'P 1'
#
loop_
_entity.id
_entity.type
_entity.pdbx_description
1 polymer ?
#
loop_
_entity_poly.entity_id
_entity_poly.type
_entity_poly.pdbx_seq_one_letter_code
_entity_poly.pdbx_strand_id
1 'polypeptide(L)'
;MPLSLAYYLITAMSCGSLLGRCVAGFIGDHIGWFNTQILILGLSTTSILGIWLPAEANPKLLWLFVVLFGFCSGSSISLGLVCISQLCKTENYGKVSGTLFAFSSIGYLIGIPVGGLLLQLPNASYRALIMLAGLAYGLGLLCWTAIRVLRGGWKLKARL
;
A
#
# COMPACT_ATOMS: atom_id res chain seq x y z
N MET A 1 13.02 9.88 -20.02
CA MET A 1 12.75 11.00 -19.10
C MET A 1 14.07 11.49 -18.54
N PRO A 2 14.33 12.81 -18.43
CA PRO A 2 15.57 13.32 -17.84
C PRO A 2 15.66 12.92 -16.36
N LEU A 3 16.87 12.58 -15.89
CA LEU A 3 17.15 12.06 -14.55
C LEU A 3 16.53 12.94 -13.44
N SER A 4 16.54 14.25 -13.64
CA SER A 4 16.02 15.27 -12.73
C SER A 4 14.52 15.08 -12.42
N LEU A 5 13.71 14.73 -13.42
CA LEU A 5 12.27 14.50 -13.22
C LEU A 5 12.00 13.26 -12.36
N ALA A 6 12.81 12.21 -12.51
CA ALA A 6 12.69 11.01 -11.67
C ALA A 6 12.97 11.34 -10.20
N TYR A 7 14.00 12.15 -9.92
CA TYR A 7 14.29 12.62 -8.57
C TYR A 7 13.15 13.46 -7.99
N TYR A 8 12.62 14.43 -8.76
CA TYR A 8 11.48 15.24 -8.30
C TYR A 8 10.25 14.41 -7.97
N LEU A 9 9.96 13.36 -8.75
CA LEU A 9 8.85 12.44 -8.49
C LEU A 9 9.07 11.65 -7.19
N ILE A 10 10.28 11.16 -6.94
CA ILE A 10 10.61 10.43 -5.70
C ILE A 10 10.52 11.34 -4.47
N THR A 11 11.00 12.58 -4.59
CA THR A 11 10.88 13.59 -3.51
C THR A 11 9.41 13.91 -3.23
N ALA A 12 8.60 14.11 -4.27
CA ALA A 12 7.17 14.34 -4.13
C ALA A 12 6.43 13.15 -3.51
N MET A 13 6.79 11.93 -3.91
CA MET A 13 6.25 10.69 -3.33
C MET A 13 6.52 10.63 -1.82
N SER A 14 7.75 10.95 -1.41
CA SER A 14 8.18 10.91 -0.01
C SER A 14 7.48 11.99 0.82
N CYS A 15 7.34 13.20 0.27
CA CYS A 15 6.54 14.27 0.90
C CYS A 15 5.07 13.86 1.06
N GLY A 16 4.47 13.26 0.02
CA GLY A 16 3.12 12.71 0.09
C GLY A 16 2.98 11.62 1.14
N SER A 17 4.01 10.79 1.32
CA SER A 17 4.06 9.72 2.33
C SER A 17 4.02 10.27 3.76
N LEU A 18 4.74 11.36 4.04
CA LEU A 18 4.70 12.04 5.34
C LEU A 18 3.30 12.58 5.65
N LEU A 19 2.68 13.27 4.68
CA LEU A 19 1.32 13.79 4.81
C LEU A 19 0.31 12.66 4.99
N GLY A 20 0.49 11.55 4.27
CA GLY A 20 -0.30 10.32 4.41
C GLY A 20 -0.32 9.82 5.85
N ARG A 21 0.84 9.69 6.48
CA ARG A 21 0.93 9.23 7.87
C ARG A 21 0.18 10.12 8.84
N CYS A 22 0.25 11.44 8.69
CA CYS A 22 -0.48 12.38 9.54
C CYS A 22 -1.99 12.27 9.35
N VAL A 23 -2.46 12.27 8.10
CA VAL A 23 -3.90 12.24 7.79
C VAL A 23 -4.50 10.88 8.13
N ALA A 24 -3.80 9.79 7.85
CA ALA A 24 -4.29 8.45 8.15
C ALA A 24 -4.29 8.15 9.66
N GLY A 25 -3.42 8.79 10.45
CA GLY A 25 -3.53 8.81 11.91
C GLY A 25 -4.85 9.45 12.36
N PHE A 26 -5.15 10.65 11.86
CA PHE A 26 -6.39 11.36 12.18
C PHE A 26 -7.66 10.61 11.75
N ILE A 27 -7.66 10.01 10.56
CA ILE A 27 -8.79 9.21 10.06
C ILE A 27 -8.91 7.89 10.83
N GLY A 28 -7.78 7.28 11.20
CA GLY A 28 -7.70 6.06 12.00
C GLY A 28 -8.38 6.22 13.36
N ASP A 29 -8.19 7.38 13.99
CA ASP A 29 -8.83 7.72 15.27
C ASP A 29 -10.36 7.87 15.17
N HIS A 30 -10.89 8.26 14.00
CA HIS A 30 -12.33 8.51 13.82
C HIS A 30 -13.12 7.31 13.28
N ILE A 31 -12.58 6.58 12.31
CA ILE A 31 -13.28 5.51 11.57
C ILE A 31 -12.84 4.11 12.04
N GLY A 32 -11.75 4.03 12.79
CA GLY A 32 -11.11 2.80 13.23
C GLY A 32 -9.98 2.37 12.29
N TRP A 33 -8.89 1.90 12.89
CA TRP A 33 -7.64 1.57 12.22
C TRP A 33 -7.82 0.51 11.12
N PHE A 34 -8.59 -0.55 11.37
CA PHE A 34 -8.87 -1.60 10.39
C PHE A 34 -9.65 -1.10 9.16
N ASN A 35 -10.66 -0.26 9.35
CA ASN A 35 -11.47 0.23 8.24
C ASN A 35 -10.69 1.23 7.39
N THR A 36 -9.87 2.05 8.05
CA THR A 36 -8.98 3.02 7.39
C THR A 36 -7.93 2.31 6.55
N GLN A 37 -7.35 1.21 7.05
CA GLN A 37 -6.39 0.39 6.29
C GLN A 37 -7.00 -0.21 5.02
N ILE A 38 -8.24 -0.73 5.11
CA ILE A 38 -8.95 -1.27 3.94
C ILE A 38 -9.24 -0.17 2.91
N LEU A 39 -9.68 1.01 3.35
CA LEU A 39 -9.93 2.15 2.48
C LEU A 39 -8.65 2.60 1.75
N ILE A 40 -7.53 2.69 2.45
CA ILE A 40 -6.24 3.09 1.87
C ILE A 40 -5.74 2.05 0.86
N LEU A 41 -5.84 0.75 1.19
CA LEU A 41 -5.49 -0.32 0.25
C LEU A 41 -6.41 -0.32 -0.98
N GLY A 42 -7.70 -0.02 -0.81
CA GLY A 42 -8.65 0.11 -1.90
C GLY A 42 -8.33 1.28 -2.81
N LEU A 43 -8.05 2.45 -2.23
CA LEU A 43 -7.62 3.65 -2.95
C LEU A 43 -6.29 3.41 -3.68
N SER A 44 -5.35 2.69 -3.06
CA SER A 44 -4.07 2.31 -3.68
C SER A 44 -4.28 1.39 -4.89
N THR A 45 -5.08 0.34 -4.72
CA THR A 45 -5.33 -0.66 -5.76
C THR A 45 -6.05 -0.02 -6.95
N THR A 46 -7.07 0.79 -6.69
CA THR A 46 -7.79 1.53 -7.74
C THR A 46 -6.93 2.58 -8.42
N SER A 47 -6.06 3.27 -7.69
CA SER A 47 -5.12 4.24 -8.27
C SER A 47 -4.07 3.55 -9.16
N ILE A 48 -3.54 2.39 -8.73
CA ILE A 48 -2.61 1.58 -9.54
C ILE A 48 -3.29 1.07 -10.81
N LEU A 49 -4.46 0.44 -10.71
CA LEU A 49 -5.14 -0.15 -11.87
C LEU A 49 -5.79 0.89 -12.78
N GLY A 50 -6.30 1.99 -12.21
CA GLY A 50 -7.05 3.00 -12.94
C GLY A 50 -6.21 4.15 -13.49
N ILE A 51 -5.18 4.60 -12.76
CA ILE A 51 -4.39 5.79 -13.14
C ILE A 51 -3.04 5.39 -13.75
N TRP A 52 -2.38 4.34 -13.25
CA TRP A 52 -1.10 3.90 -13.81
C TRP A 52 -1.27 3.28 -15.20
N LEU A 53 -2.32 2.49 -15.44
CA LEU A 53 -2.55 1.82 -16.72
C LEU A 53 -2.66 2.80 -17.92
N PRO A 54 -3.35 3.95 -17.83
CA PRO A 54 -3.34 5.00 -18.87
C PRO A 54 -2.20 6.03 -18.74
N ALA A 55 -1.37 5.97 -17.70
CA ALA A 55 -0.31 6.96 -17.46
C ALA A 55 0.82 6.92 -18.52
N GLU A 56 0.95 5.83 -19.30
CA GLU A 56 1.87 5.77 -20.43
C GLU A 56 1.62 6.90 -21.46
N ALA A 57 0.38 7.40 -21.54
CA ALA A 57 0.00 8.44 -22.50
C ALA A 57 0.17 9.89 -21.99
N ASN A 58 0.26 10.14 -20.67
CA ASN A 58 0.18 11.50 -20.11
C ASN A 58 1.08 11.74 -18.88
N PRO A 59 2.12 12.60 -18.97
CA PRO A 59 3.03 12.89 -17.86
C PRO A 59 2.35 13.60 -16.67
N LYS A 60 1.22 14.27 -16.89
CA LYS A 60 0.42 14.90 -15.83
C LYS A 60 -0.29 13.87 -14.94
N LEU A 61 -0.75 12.76 -15.50
CA LEU A 61 -1.38 11.67 -14.76
C LEU A 61 -0.37 10.97 -13.84
N LEU A 62 0.89 10.89 -14.28
CA LEU A 62 1.96 10.28 -13.52
C LEU A 62 2.27 11.07 -12.23
N TRP A 63 2.26 12.40 -12.29
CA TRP A 63 2.40 13.24 -11.09
C TRP A 63 1.28 13.03 -10.08
N LEU A 64 0.02 13.00 -10.55
CA LEU A 64 -1.14 12.74 -9.70
C LEU A 64 -1.07 11.34 -9.07
N PHE A 65 -0.68 10.34 -9.86
CA PHE A 65 -0.46 8.98 -9.38
C PHE A 65 0.58 8.94 -8.26
N VAL A 66 1.74 9.58 -8.46
CA VAL A 66 2.85 9.56 -7.48
C VAL A 66 2.45 10.20 -6.14
N VAL A 67 1.68 11.30 -6.17
CA VAL A 67 1.19 11.94 -4.95
C VAL A 67 0.15 11.07 -4.24
N LEU A 68 -0.85 10.54 -4.96
CA LEU A 68 -1.89 9.69 -4.39
C LEU A 68 -1.32 8.37 -3.86
N PHE A 69 -0.45 7.74 -4.63
CA PHE A 69 0.20 6.49 -4.24
C PHE A 69 1.18 6.70 -3.08
N GLY A 70 1.98 7.78 -3.10
CA GLY A 70 2.86 8.14 -1.99
C GLY A 70 2.10 8.34 -0.69
N PHE A 71 0.97 9.06 -0.76
CA PHE A 71 0.06 9.25 0.37
C PHE A 71 -0.49 7.93 0.93
N CYS A 72 -0.95 7.02 0.06
CA CYS A 72 -1.53 5.76 0.51
C CYS A 72 -0.48 4.75 1.02
N SER A 73 0.65 4.63 0.34
CA SER A 73 1.71 3.69 0.69
C SER A 73 2.32 4.00 2.07
N GLY A 74 2.56 5.29 2.34
CA GLY A 74 3.09 5.75 3.64
C GLY A 74 2.19 5.44 4.82
N SER A 75 0.89 5.60 4.59
CA SER A 75 -0.16 5.36 5.59
C SER A 75 -0.32 3.87 5.91
N SER A 76 -0.20 3.01 4.89
CA SER A 76 -0.44 1.56 5.02
C SER A 76 0.52 0.88 6.00
N ILE A 77 1.79 1.32 6.05
CA ILE A 77 2.81 0.76 6.94
C ILE A 77 2.54 1.17 8.39
N SER A 78 2.26 2.46 8.62
CA SER A 78 1.98 2.99 9.96
C SER A 78 0.71 2.38 10.55
N LEU A 79 -0.37 2.32 9.78
CA LEU A 79 -1.63 1.74 10.24
C LEU A 79 -1.55 0.23 10.44
N GLY A 80 -0.75 -0.47 9.63
CA GLY A 80 -0.50 -1.90 9.80
C GLY A 80 0.08 -2.22 11.18
N LEU A 81 1.07 -1.44 11.63
CA LEU A 81 1.66 -1.57 12.96
C LEU A 81 0.67 -1.27 14.10
N VAL A 82 -0.14 -0.22 13.95
CA VAL A 82 -1.16 0.12 14.96
C VAL A 82 -2.24 -0.95 15.04
N CYS A 83 -2.66 -1.55 13.92
CA CYS A 83 -3.58 -2.67 13.96
C CYS A 83 -2.96 -3.88 14.70
N ILE A 84 -1.68 -4.17 14.48
CA ILE A 84 -0.98 -5.25 15.20
C ILE A 84 -0.91 -4.95 16.70
N SER A 85 -0.70 -3.69 17.09
CA SER A 85 -0.66 -3.31 18.51
C SER A 85 -2.02 -3.45 19.20
N GLN A 86 -3.12 -3.26 18.48
CA GLN A 86 -4.47 -3.52 18.99
C GLN A 86 -4.79 -5.02 19.09
N LEU A 87 -4.12 -5.86 18.32
CA LEU A 87 -4.38 -7.30 18.27
C LEU A 87 -3.65 -8.12 19.35
N CYS A 88 -2.60 -7.56 19.92
CA CYS A 88 -1.69 -8.26 20.81
C CYS A 88 -1.50 -7.49 22.12
N LYS A 89 -1.29 -8.22 23.22
CA LYS A 89 -0.83 -7.60 24.47
C LYS A 89 0.51 -6.91 24.23
N THR A 90 0.70 -5.76 24.87
CA THR A 90 1.89 -4.89 24.71
C THR A 90 3.21 -5.65 24.89
N GLU A 91 3.23 -6.62 25.81
CA GLU A 91 4.39 -7.48 26.09
C GLU A 91 4.83 -8.35 24.90
N ASN A 92 3.90 -8.75 24.02
CA ASN A 92 4.18 -9.58 22.85
C ASN A 92 4.26 -8.78 21.54
N TYR A 93 4.10 -7.46 21.59
CA TYR A 93 4.06 -6.61 20.40
C TYR A 93 5.34 -6.73 19.55
N GLY A 94 6.51 -6.73 20.20
CA GLY A 94 7.80 -6.86 19.51
C GLY A 94 7.95 -8.21 18.79
N LYS A 95 7.49 -9.30 19.42
CA LYS A 95 7.53 -10.64 18.82
C LYS A 95 6.64 -10.71 17.58
N VAL A 96 5.39 -10.24 17.70
CA VAL A 96 4.40 -10.35 16.61
C VAL A 96 4.75 -9.44 15.43
N SER A 97 5.12 -8.19 15.70
CA SER A 97 5.56 -7.26 14.64
C SER A 97 6.83 -7.74 13.95
N GLY A 98 7.81 -8.25 14.70
CA GLY A 98 9.03 -8.84 14.15
C GLY A 98 8.76 -10.03 13.24
N THR A 99 7.91 -10.98 13.67
CA THR A 99 7.52 -12.12 12.83
C THR A 99 6.80 -11.69 11.56
N LEU A 100 5.88 -10.74 11.63
CA LEU A 100 5.16 -10.24 10.44
C LEU A 100 6.08 -9.55 9.44
N PHE A 101 7.05 -8.75 9.90
CA PHE A 101 8.04 -8.16 9.01
C PHE A 101 9.01 -9.20 8.44
N ALA A 102 9.37 -10.23 9.20
CA ALA A 102 10.20 -11.32 8.68
C ALA A 102 9.53 -12.01 7.48
N PHE A 103 8.23 -12.33 7.59
CA PHE A 103 7.45 -12.86 6.47
C PHE A 103 7.33 -11.86 5.31
N SER A 104 7.11 -10.58 5.62
CA SER A 104 6.99 -9.54 4.60
C SER A 104 8.27 -9.38 3.78
N SER A 105 9.44 -9.49 4.42
CA SER A 105 10.74 -9.39 3.76
C SER A 105 10.95 -10.47 2.70
N ILE A 106 10.44 -11.69 2.92
CA ILE A 106 10.48 -12.77 1.91
C ILE A 106 9.66 -12.36 0.68
N GLY A 107 8.48 -11.75 0.89
CA GLY A 107 7.66 -11.21 -0.18
C GLY A 107 8.37 -10.12 -0.99
N TYR A 108 9.04 -9.18 -0.32
CA TYR A 108 9.85 -8.16 -0.99
C TYR A 108 11.01 -8.77 -1.78
N LEU A 109 11.70 -9.76 -1.21
CA LEU A 109 12.84 -10.42 -1.86
C LEU A 109 12.45 -11.10 -3.17
N ILE A 110 11.25 -11.67 -3.25
CA ILE A 110 10.73 -12.30 -4.48
C ILE A 110 10.14 -11.25 -5.43
N GLY A 111 9.42 -10.25 -4.90
CA GLY A 111 8.73 -9.24 -5.71
C GLY A 111 9.68 -8.34 -6.52
N ILE A 112 10.81 -7.93 -5.92
CA ILE A 112 11.80 -7.05 -6.57
C ILE A 112 12.40 -7.68 -7.84
N PRO A 113 12.98 -8.90 -7.82
CA PRO A 113 13.55 -9.52 -9.02
C PRO A 113 12.49 -9.87 -10.06
N VAL A 114 11.29 -10.32 -9.64
CA VAL A 114 10.19 -10.60 -10.58
C VAL A 114 9.77 -9.33 -11.32
N GLY A 115 9.64 -8.21 -10.61
CA GLY A 115 9.36 -6.90 -11.23
C GLY A 115 10.49 -6.43 -12.15
N GLY A 116 11.75 -6.65 -11.75
CA GLY A 116 12.92 -6.33 -12.57
C GLY A 116 12.99 -7.12 -13.88
N LEU A 117 12.71 -8.42 -13.82
CA LEU A 117 12.66 -9.29 -15.01
C LEU A 117 11.53 -8.85 -15.97
N LEU A 118 10.36 -8.52 -15.43
CA LEU A 118 9.24 -8.02 -16.24
C LEU A 118 9.56 -6.71 -16.98
N LEU A 119 10.44 -5.86 -16.42
CA LEU A 119 10.89 -4.62 -17.06
C LEU A 119 11.95 -4.84 -18.16
N GLN A 120 12.67 -5.96 -18.12
CA GLN A 120 13.75 -6.25 -19.09
C GLN A 120 13.26 -6.95 -20.36
N LEU A 121 12.00 -7.41 -20.40
CA LEU A 121 11.46 -8.07 -21.58
C LEU A 121 11.22 -7.05 -22.71
N PRO A 122 11.81 -7.23 -23.90
CA PRO A 122 11.76 -6.26 -25.01
C PRO A 122 10.37 -6.00 -25.59
N ASN A 123 9.36 -6.82 -25.23
CA ASN A 123 7.95 -6.67 -25.62
C ASN A 123 6.99 -6.68 -24.43
N ALA A 124 7.47 -6.75 -23.18
CA ALA A 124 6.58 -6.71 -22.02
C ALA A 124 6.24 -5.26 -21.71
N SER A 125 5.02 -4.87 -22.09
CA SER A 125 4.45 -3.59 -21.71
C SER A 125 4.52 -3.42 -20.19
N TYR A 126 4.81 -2.19 -19.74
CA TYR A 126 4.73 -1.74 -18.34
C TYR A 126 3.46 -2.25 -17.63
N ARG A 127 2.40 -2.49 -18.40
CA ARG A 127 1.17 -3.21 -18.03
C ARG A 127 1.39 -4.48 -17.21
N ALA A 128 2.35 -5.35 -17.52
CA ALA A 128 2.58 -6.60 -16.77
C ALA A 128 3.07 -6.32 -15.34
N LEU A 129 3.96 -5.33 -15.20
CA LEU A 129 4.43 -4.85 -13.89
C LEU A 129 3.28 -4.20 -13.10
N ILE A 130 2.49 -3.36 -13.75
CA ILE A 130 1.34 -2.67 -13.15
C ILE A 130 0.30 -3.69 -12.67
N MET A 131 0.01 -4.70 -13.50
CA MET A 131 -0.90 -5.80 -13.16
C MET A 131 -0.37 -6.60 -11.96
N LEU A 132 0.92 -6.95 -11.93
CA LEU A 132 1.54 -7.63 -10.79
C LEU A 132 1.39 -6.81 -9.50
N ALA A 133 1.70 -5.51 -9.55
CA ALA A 133 1.55 -4.61 -8.42
C ALA A 133 0.09 -4.51 -7.96
N GLY A 134 -0.84 -4.29 -8.90
CA GLY A 134 -2.27 -4.24 -8.62
C GLY A 134 -2.81 -5.53 -8.00
N LEU A 135 -2.36 -6.69 -8.48
CA LEU A 135 -2.75 -8.01 -7.95
C LEU A 135 -2.19 -8.23 -6.55
N ALA A 136 -0.94 -7.82 -6.28
CA ALA A 136 -0.35 -7.89 -4.94
C ALA A 136 -1.10 -7.00 -3.94
N TYR A 137 -1.43 -5.76 -4.32
CA TYR A 137 -2.25 -4.86 -3.50
C TYR A 137 -3.68 -5.38 -3.32
N GLY A 138 -4.28 -5.97 -4.37
CA GLY A 138 -5.60 -6.59 -4.33
C GLY A 138 -5.65 -7.81 -3.40
N LEU A 139 -4.66 -8.71 -3.48
CA LEU A 139 -4.52 -9.84 -2.55
C LEU A 139 -4.31 -9.35 -1.11
N GLY A 140 -3.52 -8.29 -0.92
CA GLY A 140 -3.35 -7.64 0.37
C GLY A 140 -4.67 -7.11 0.93
N LEU A 141 -5.47 -6.44 0.10
CA LEU A 141 -6.80 -5.96 0.44
C LEU A 141 -7.74 -7.11 0.81
N LEU A 142 -7.77 -8.19 0.01
CA LEU A 142 -8.57 -9.37 0.30
C LEU A 142 -8.17 -10.00 1.64
N CYS A 143 -6.87 -10.15 1.90
CA CYS A 143 -6.37 -10.70 3.16
C CYS A 143 -6.77 -9.82 4.36
N TRP A 144 -6.62 -8.50 4.24
CA TRP A 144 -7.07 -7.55 5.27
C TRP A 144 -8.57 -7.57 5.52
N THR A 145 -9.38 -7.64 4.45
CA THR A 145 -10.83 -7.78 4.56
C THR A 145 -11.23 -9.11 5.18
N ALA A 146 -10.54 -10.21 4.85
CA ALA A 146 -10.76 -11.52 5.46
C ALA A 146 -10.45 -11.51 6.96
N ILE A 147 -9.33 -10.90 7.38
CA ILE A 147 -8.99 -10.72 8.80
C ILE A 147 -10.08 -9.91 9.52
N ARG A 148 -10.57 -8.85 8.89
CA ARG A 148 -11.68 -8.03 9.42
C ARG A 148 -12.96 -8.84 9.57
N VAL A 149 -13.30 -9.68 8.59
CA VAL A 149 -14.49 -10.55 8.61
C VAL A 149 -14.36 -11.64 9.69
N LEU A 150 -13.19 -12.25 9.83
CA LEU A 150 -12.92 -13.30 10.81
C LEU A 150 -12.93 -12.78 12.26
N ARG A 151 -12.44 -11.55 12.50
CA ARG A 151 -12.38 -10.96 13.85
C ARG A 151 -13.61 -10.14 14.25
N GLY A 152 -14.25 -9.43 13.32
CA GLY A 152 -15.38 -8.55 13.63
C GLY A 152 -16.76 -9.17 13.37
N GLY A 153 -16.83 -10.34 12.72
CA GLY A 153 -18.08 -10.84 12.13
C GLY A 153 -18.61 -9.91 11.02
N TRP A 154 -19.71 -10.29 10.37
CA TRP A 154 -20.35 -9.50 9.29
C TRP A 154 -20.92 -8.12 9.70
N LYS A 155 -20.76 -7.70 10.96
CA LYS A 155 -21.35 -6.44 11.45
C LYS A 155 -20.39 -5.27 11.21
N LEU A 156 -20.80 -4.36 10.31
CA LEU A 156 -20.08 -3.13 9.91
C LEU A 156 -19.77 -2.13 11.06
N LYS A 157 -20.31 -2.34 12.26
CA LYS A 157 -20.06 -1.56 13.48
C LYS A 157 -19.87 -2.51 14.67
N ALA A 158 -18.70 -3.12 14.78
CA ALA A 158 -18.21 -3.57 16.08
C ALA A 158 -16.98 -2.72 16.39
N ARG A 159 -17.13 -1.75 17.29
CA ARG A 159 -15.96 -1.17 17.97
C ARG A 159 -15.30 -2.32 18.72
N LEU A 160 -14.08 -2.67 18.34
CA LEU A 160 -13.12 -3.23 19.28
C LEU A 160 -12.60 -2.08 20.15
#